data_AF-A0A8I1S3B2-F1
#
_entry.id   AF-A0A8I1S3B2-F1
#
_cell.length_a   1.000
_cell.length_b   1.000
_cell.length_c   1.000
_cell.angle_alpha   90.00
_cell.angle_beta   90.00
_cell.angle_gamma   90.00
#
_symmetry.space_group_name_H-M   'P 1'
#
loop_
_entity.id
_entity.type
_entity.pdbx_description
1 polymer ?
#
loop_
_entity_poly.entity_id
_entity_poly.type
_entity_poly.pdbx_seq_one_letter_code
_entity_poly.pdbx_strand_id
1 'polypeptide(L)'
;MDTGATIAGIVMGAIFAGAGKIFFDYYQRIQNRNGIASAIAGEISGIIYGAETSQHAQRFAAMAALLRSAAPPTPPWAFFDMTHKPTPVLDAYIDRIGDLGGELPARAAHFYTLLGGIRLKTKILASGYYHTNPLAAAAEIDAGLAIWAIASAEGKLLVKDLQALSG
;
A
#
# COMPACT_ATOMS: atom_id res chain seq x y z
N MET A 1 -46.37 -19.56 -43.14
CA MET A 1 -44.98 -19.88 -42.80
C MET A 1 -44.43 -18.68 -42.07
N ASP A 2 -44.23 -18.76 -40.75
CA ASP A 2 -43.68 -17.61 -39.99
C ASP A 2 -42.79 -18.03 -38.80
N THR A 3 -42.51 -19.33 -38.68
CA THR A 3 -41.68 -19.92 -37.62
C THR A 3 -40.20 -19.57 -37.77
N GLY A 4 -39.73 -19.34 -39.00
CA GLY A 4 -38.32 -19.01 -39.28
C GLY A 4 -37.91 -17.62 -38.77
N ALA A 5 -38.80 -16.63 -38.89
CA ALA A 5 -38.55 -15.26 -38.42
C ALA A 5 -38.56 -15.17 -36.89
N THR A 6 -39.43 -15.93 -36.21
CA THR A 6 -39.49 -15.98 -34.74
C THR A 6 -38.26 -16.67 -34.15
N ILE A 7 -37.80 -17.79 -34.74
CA ILE A 7 -36.60 -18.50 -34.28
C ILE A 7 -35.34 -17.66 -34.52
N ALA A 8 -35.22 -17.00 -35.67
CA ALA A 8 -34.10 -16.10 -35.95
C ALA A 8 -34.08 -14.88 -35.00
N GLY A 9 -35.25 -14.32 -34.66
CA GLY A 9 -35.38 -13.23 -33.68
C GLY A 9 -34.98 -13.63 -32.26
N ILE A 10 -35.36 -14.84 -31.82
CA ILE A 10 -35.00 -15.38 -30.49
C ILE A 10 -33.50 -15.67 -30.40
N VAL A 11 -32.90 -16.26 -31.44
CA VAL A 11 -31.46 -16.56 -31.48
C VAL A 11 -30.63 -15.27 -31.50
N MET A 12 -31.02 -14.28 -32.30
CA MET A 12 -30.34 -12.98 -32.31
C MET A 12 -30.49 -12.24 -30.98
N GLY A 13 -31.69 -12.23 -30.38
CA GLY A 13 -31.91 -11.64 -29.05
C GLY A 13 -31.06 -12.29 -27.95
N ALA A 14 -30.89 -13.61 -27.97
CA ALA A 14 -30.04 -14.34 -27.03
C ALA A 14 -28.53 -14.06 -27.23
N ILE A 15 -28.07 -13.89 -28.47
CA ILE A 15 -26.68 -13.53 -28.79
C ILE A 15 -26.37 -12.10 -28.33
N PHE A 16 -27.26 -11.14 -28.59
CA PHE A 16 -27.08 -9.76 -28.13
C PHE A 16 -27.18 -9.63 -26.60
N ALA A 17 -28.06 -10.40 -25.94
CA ALA A 17 -28.13 -10.44 -24.48
C ALA A 17 -26.87 -11.09 -23.86
N GLY A 18 -26.36 -12.16 -24.47
CA GLY A 18 -25.12 -12.83 -24.03
C GLY A 18 -23.87 -11.98 -24.24
N ALA A 19 -23.73 -11.37 -25.42
CA ALA A 19 -22.62 -10.46 -25.73
C ALA A 19 -22.70 -9.17 -24.89
N GLY A 20 -23.90 -8.65 -24.65
CA GLY A 20 -24.13 -7.49 -23.78
C GLY A 20 -23.71 -7.76 -22.33
N LYS A 21 -24.02 -8.95 -21.80
CA LYS A 21 -23.56 -9.36 -20.47
C LYS A 21 -22.03 -9.50 -20.40
N ILE A 22 -21.41 -10.13 -21.39
CA ILE A 22 -19.95 -10.28 -21.43
C ILE A 22 -19.26 -8.91 -21.50
N PHE A 23 -19.78 -8.01 -22.33
CA PHE A 23 -19.25 -6.65 -22.47
C PHE A 23 -19.43 -5.82 -21.19
N PHE A 24 -20.61 -5.90 -20.56
CA PHE A 24 -20.90 -5.22 -19.31
C PHE A 24 -20.03 -5.75 -18.16
N ASP A 25 -19.91 -7.07 -18.02
CA ASP A 25 -19.05 -7.71 -17.02
C ASP A 25 -17.57 -7.33 -17.24
N TYR A 26 -17.13 -7.25 -18.50
CA TYR A 26 -15.79 -6.80 -18.85
C TYR A 26 -15.54 -5.33 -18.48
N TYR A 27 -16.47 -4.44 -18.83
CA TYR A 27 -16.38 -3.01 -18.51
C TYR A 27 -16.42 -2.77 -17.00
N GLN A 28 -17.28 -3.49 -16.28
CA GLN A 28 -17.36 -3.43 -14.82
C GLN A 28 -16.07 -3.91 -14.16
N ARG A 29 -15.42 -4.96 -14.70
CA ARG A 29 -14.09 -5.41 -14.22
C ARG A 29 -13.01 -4.34 -14.43
N ILE A 30 -12.99 -3.67 -15.58
CA ILE A 30 -12.05 -2.57 -15.84
C ILE A 30 -12.29 -1.41 -14.87
N GLN A 31 -13.54 -0.97 -14.72
CA GLN A 31 -13.86 0.16 -13.84
C GLN A 31 -13.52 -0.15 -12.39
N ASN A 32 -13.80 -1.38 -11.94
CA ASN A 32 -13.43 -1.85 -10.62
C ASN A 32 -11.91 -1.88 -10.43
N ARG A 33 -11.16 -2.42 -11.40
CA ARG A 33 -9.69 -2.46 -11.37
C ARG A 33 -9.10 -1.06 -11.27
N ASN A 34 -9.61 -0.11 -12.04
CA ASN A 34 -9.14 1.28 -12.04
C ASN A 34 -9.43 1.95 -10.69
N GLY A 35 -10.59 1.69 -10.09
CA GLY A 35 -10.95 2.17 -8.76
C GLY A 35 -10.02 1.64 -7.67
N ILE A 36 -9.75 0.33 -7.68
CA ILE A 36 -8.81 -0.31 -6.73
C ILE A 36 -7.41 0.26 -6.92
N ALA A 37 -6.92 0.36 -8.16
CA ALA A 37 -5.60 0.88 -8.47
C ALA A 37 -5.42 2.33 -7.99
N SER A 38 -6.40 3.19 -8.26
CA SER A 38 -6.39 4.58 -7.81
C SER A 38 -6.39 4.70 -6.29
N ALA A 39 -7.23 3.90 -5.60
CA ALA A 39 -7.32 3.93 -4.15
C ALA A 39 -6.01 3.49 -3.48
N ILE A 40 -5.42 2.37 -3.92
CA ILE A 40 -4.14 1.87 -3.40
C ILE A 40 -3.01 2.85 -3.70
N ALA A 41 -2.98 3.43 -4.89
CA ALA A 41 -2.01 4.46 -5.25
C ALA A 41 -2.12 5.68 -4.32
N GLY A 42 -3.35 6.12 -4.02
CA GLY A 42 -3.62 7.21 -3.09
C GLY A 42 -3.12 6.92 -1.68
N GLU A 43 -3.37 5.71 -1.16
CA GLU A 43 -2.90 5.32 0.18
C GLU A 43 -1.38 5.26 0.27
N ILE A 44 -0.72 4.57 -0.69
CA ILE A 44 0.75 4.47 -0.72
C ILE A 44 1.39 5.86 -0.84
N SER A 45 0.86 6.70 -1.74
CA SER A 45 1.33 8.08 -1.93
C SER A 45 1.17 8.90 -0.65
N GLY A 46 0.02 8.80 0.02
CA GLY A 46 -0.25 9.49 1.28
C GLY A 46 0.70 9.08 2.41
N ILE A 47 1.00 7.78 2.52
CA ILE A 47 1.97 7.27 3.50
C ILE A 47 3.37 7.84 3.24
N ILE A 48 3.85 7.77 2.00
CA ILE A 48 5.17 8.27 1.61
C ILE A 48 5.26 9.77 1.84
N TYR A 49 4.27 10.53 1.33
CA TYR A 49 4.22 11.97 1.48
C TYR A 49 4.17 12.40 2.96
N GLY A 50 3.34 11.75 3.78
CA GLY A 50 3.24 12.04 5.21
C GLY A 50 4.56 11.79 5.94
N ALA A 51 5.26 10.70 5.61
CA ALA A 51 6.54 10.37 6.21
C ALA A 51 7.68 11.31 5.78
N GLU A 52 7.68 11.74 4.51
CA GLU A 52 8.66 12.69 3.97
C GLU A 52 8.46 14.10 4.52
N THR A 53 7.22 14.60 4.52
CA THR A 53 6.89 15.93 5.07
C THR A 53 7.13 16.04 6.57
N SER A 54 6.87 14.96 7.31
CA SER A 54 7.18 14.88 8.74
C SER A 54 8.66 14.63 9.04
N GLN A 55 9.49 14.46 8.01
CA GLN A 55 10.92 14.20 8.10
C GLN A 55 11.25 13.00 9.00
N HIS A 56 10.43 11.95 8.98
CA HIS A 56 10.59 10.80 9.89
C HIS A 56 11.98 10.16 9.77
N ALA A 57 12.46 9.94 8.54
CA ALA A 57 13.79 9.35 8.32
C ALA A 57 14.92 10.18 8.97
N GLN A 58 14.88 11.51 8.86
CA GLN A 58 15.88 12.39 9.46
C GLN A 58 15.81 12.37 10.99
N ARG A 59 14.60 12.38 11.55
CA ARG A 59 14.39 12.31 13.01
C ARG A 59 14.88 10.98 13.58
N PHE A 60 14.61 9.87 12.90
CA PHE A 60 15.14 8.56 13.27
C PHE A 60 16.67 8.49 13.14
N ALA A 61 17.25 9.04 12.07
CA ALA A 61 18.71 9.10 11.93
C ALA A 61 19.37 9.91 13.07
N ALA A 62 18.78 11.04 13.45
CA ALA A 62 19.24 11.83 14.59
C ALA A 62 19.12 11.06 15.91
N MET A 63 18.03 10.30 16.10
CA MET A 63 17.87 9.41 17.25
C MET A 63 18.98 8.36 17.34
N ALA A 64 19.28 7.67 16.23
CA ALA A 64 20.33 6.67 16.20
C ALA A 64 21.69 7.28 16.57
N ALA A 65 21.97 8.51 16.13
CA ALA A 65 23.20 9.22 16.51
C ALA A 65 23.26 9.52 18.03
N LEU A 66 22.16 9.95 18.64
CA LEU A 66 22.07 10.19 20.09
C LEU A 66 22.24 8.90 20.90
N LEU A 67 21.62 7.81 20.46
CA LEU A 67 21.75 6.52 21.13
C LEU A 67 23.20 5.99 21.12
N ARG A 68 23.96 6.27 20.06
CA ARG A 68 25.38 5.92 19.98
C ARG A 68 26.27 6.78 20.87
N SER A 69 25.88 8.02 21.17
CA SER A 69 26.70 8.94 21.99
C SER A 69 26.54 8.72 23.49
N ALA A 70 25.74 7.74 23.93
CA ALA A 70 25.39 7.49 25.33
C ALA A 70 24.81 8.71 26.08
N ALA A 71 24.39 9.76 25.35
CA ALA A 71 23.62 10.84 25.92
C ALA A 71 22.24 10.27 26.27
N PRO A 72 21.72 10.47 27.50
CA PRO A 72 20.40 9.99 27.86
C PRO A 72 19.41 10.64 26.90
N PRO A 73 18.79 9.87 25.99
CA PRO A 73 17.84 10.49 25.12
C PRO A 73 16.61 10.74 26.02
N THR A 74 16.18 11.99 26.13
CA THR A 74 14.75 12.31 26.27
C THR A 74 14.23 12.63 24.87
N PRO A 75 13.79 11.63 24.09
CA PRO A 75 13.17 11.92 22.81
C PRO A 75 11.83 12.59 22.96
N PRO A 76 11.38 13.29 21.92
CA PRO A 76 10.02 13.77 21.86
C PRO A 76 9.16 12.59 21.41
N TRP A 77 8.82 11.69 22.34
CA TRP A 77 8.01 10.49 22.05
C TRP A 77 6.57 10.80 21.60
N ALA A 78 6.16 12.06 21.73
CA ALA A 78 4.90 12.59 21.20
C ALA A 78 4.75 12.45 19.67
N PHE A 79 5.81 12.06 18.95
CA PHE A 79 5.73 11.81 17.50
C PHE A 79 5.08 10.48 17.13
N PHE A 80 5.01 9.51 18.05
CA PHE A 80 4.50 8.17 17.75
C PHE A 80 3.00 8.08 18.01
N ASP A 81 2.19 8.81 17.24
CA ASP A 81 0.77 8.51 17.18
C ASP A 81 0.55 7.19 16.41
N MET A 82 0.45 6.09 17.18
CA MET A 82 0.16 4.77 16.65
C MET A 82 -1.34 4.44 16.62
N THR A 83 -2.21 5.42 16.91
CA THR A 83 -3.66 5.19 17.00
C THR A 83 -4.34 5.17 15.64
N HIS A 84 -3.71 5.71 14.60
CA HIS A 84 -4.24 5.69 13.24
C HIS A 84 -4.22 4.29 12.63
N LYS A 85 -5.37 3.87 12.07
CA LYS A 85 -5.49 2.61 11.36
C LYS A 85 -4.45 2.55 10.24
N PRO A 86 -3.60 1.51 10.21
CA PRO A 86 -2.38 1.54 9.42
C PRO A 86 -2.61 1.61 7.91
N THR A 87 -3.69 1.02 7.40
CA THR A 87 -3.92 0.81 5.95
C THR A 87 -5.41 0.56 5.62
N PRO A 88 -6.31 1.54 5.85
CA PRO A 88 -7.75 1.36 5.65
C PRO A 88 -8.13 0.98 4.21
N VAL A 89 -7.37 1.41 3.20
CA VAL A 89 -7.66 1.10 1.80
C VAL A 89 -7.22 -0.31 1.47
N LEU A 90 -6.02 -0.73 1.88
CA LEU A 90 -5.59 -2.12 1.70
C LEU A 90 -6.59 -3.08 2.35
N ASP A 91 -6.98 -2.83 3.61
CA ASP A 91 -7.90 -3.70 4.34
C ASP A 91 -9.25 -3.84 3.62
N ALA A 92 -9.71 -2.79 2.94
CA ALA A 92 -10.96 -2.77 2.19
C ALA A 92 -10.90 -3.51 0.85
N TYR A 93 -9.70 -3.71 0.28
CA TYR A 93 -9.52 -4.26 -1.07
C TYR A 93 -8.56 -5.45 -1.14
N ILE A 94 -8.09 -5.99 -0.01
CA ILE A 94 -7.10 -7.07 0.04
C ILE A 94 -7.61 -8.35 -0.62
N ASP A 95 -8.90 -8.66 -0.47
CA ASP A 95 -9.59 -9.78 -1.09
C ASP A 95 -9.65 -9.66 -2.63
N ARG A 96 -9.54 -8.43 -3.14
CA ARG A 96 -9.62 -8.08 -4.55
C ARG A 96 -8.29 -7.61 -5.13
N ILE A 97 -7.20 -7.68 -4.37
CA ILE A 97 -5.91 -7.16 -4.82
C ILE A 97 -5.42 -7.84 -6.11
N GLY A 98 -5.81 -9.10 -6.34
CA GLY A 98 -5.54 -9.85 -7.57
C GLY A 98 -6.15 -9.25 -8.83
N ASP A 99 -7.22 -8.46 -8.72
CA ASP A 99 -7.90 -7.80 -9.86
C ASP A 99 -6.98 -6.79 -10.57
N LEU A 100 -5.90 -6.33 -9.93
CA LEU A 100 -4.91 -5.42 -10.52
C LEU A 100 -4.14 -6.08 -11.70
N GLY A 101 -3.97 -7.40 -11.64
CA GLY A 101 -3.26 -8.19 -12.65
C GLY A 101 -1.74 -7.98 -12.68
N GLY A 102 -1.04 -8.90 -13.34
CA GLY A 102 0.42 -8.89 -13.45
C GLY A 102 1.11 -8.93 -12.07
N GLU A 103 2.21 -8.20 -11.94
CA GLU A 103 3.05 -8.15 -10.72
C GLU A 103 2.59 -7.10 -9.70
N LEU A 104 1.57 -6.29 -10.01
CA LEU A 104 1.13 -5.19 -9.14
C LEU A 104 0.59 -5.65 -7.77
N PRO A 105 -0.19 -6.74 -7.67
CA PRO A 105 -0.63 -7.25 -6.36
C PRO A 105 0.57 -7.65 -5.48
N ALA A 106 1.57 -8.32 -6.06
CA ALA A 106 2.76 -8.76 -5.36
C ALA A 106 3.59 -7.57 -4.87
N ARG A 107 3.77 -6.54 -5.71
CA ARG A 107 4.48 -5.31 -5.34
C ARG A 107 3.76 -4.52 -4.25
N ALA A 108 2.43 -4.43 -4.31
CA ALA A 108 1.64 -3.82 -3.25
C ALA A 108 1.79 -4.59 -1.93
N ALA A 109 1.63 -5.92 -1.95
CA ALA A 109 1.83 -6.75 -0.78
C ALA A 109 3.25 -6.61 -0.19
N HIS A 110 4.28 -6.55 -1.04
CA HIS A 110 5.66 -6.32 -0.61
C HIS A 110 5.81 -4.97 0.10
N PHE A 111 5.33 -3.88 -0.50
CA PHE A 111 5.37 -2.55 0.11
C PHE A 111 4.73 -2.53 1.51
N TYR A 112 3.53 -3.09 1.65
CA TYR A 112 2.83 -3.12 2.94
C TYR A 112 3.49 -4.06 3.96
N THR A 113 4.15 -5.13 3.51
CA THR A 113 4.95 -6.01 4.38
C THR A 113 6.15 -5.27 4.95
N LEU A 114 6.89 -4.54 4.11
CA LEU A 114 8.02 -3.70 4.56
C LEU A 114 7.56 -2.62 5.54
N LEU A 115 6.44 -1.96 5.25
CA LEU A 115 5.83 -0.97 6.12
C LEU A 115 5.39 -1.57 7.47
N GLY A 116 4.83 -2.77 7.46
CA GLY A 116 4.48 -3.53 8.67
C GLY A 116 5.71 -3.82 9.53
N GLY A 117 6.83 -4.21 8.91
CA GLY A 117 8.11 -4.42 9.57
C GLY A 117 8.65 -3.15 10.25
N ILE A 118 8.61 -2.01 9.54
CA ILE A 118 9.00 -0.70 10.11
C ILE A 118 8.13 -0.37 11.32
N ARG A 119 6.81 -0.49 11.20
CA ARG A 119 5.86 -0.21 12.29
C ARG A 119 6.09 -1.09 13.52
N LEU A 120 6.36 -2.38 13.31
CA LEU A 120 6.69 -3.29 14.41
C LEU A 120 7.97 -2.87 15.14
N LYS A 121 9.02 -2.52 14.40
CA LYS A 121 10.27 -2.01 14.97
C LYS A 121 10.03 -0.71 15.74
N THR A 122 9.24 0.21 15.20
CA THR A 122 8.88 1.46 15.90
C THR A 122 8.09 1.19 17.19
N LYS A 123 7.18 0.21 17.21
CA LYS A 123 6.47 -0.24 18.43
C LYS A 123 7.44 -0.76 19.49
N ILE A 124 8.40 -1.59 19.10
CA ILE A 124 9.44 -2.11 20.01
C ILE A 124 10.31 -0.98 20.56
N LEU A 125 10.66 0.00 19.74
CA LEU A 125 11.42 1.17 20.21
C LEU A 125 10.61 2.00 21.21
N ALA A 126 9.32 2.22 20.93
CA ALA A 126 8.43 2.97 21.81
C ALA A 126 8.15 2.28 23.16
N SER A 127 8.38 0.97 23.30
CA SER A 127 8.21 0.25 24.58
C SER A 127 9.35 0.48 25.58
N GLY A 128 10.40 1.21 25.19
CA GLY A 128 11.55 1.47 26.06
C GLY A 128 12.76 0.57 25.81
N TYR A 129 12.76 -0.26 24.76
CA TYR A 129 13.87 -1.17 24.41
C TYR A 129 15.26 -0.48 24.34
N TYR A 130 15.28 0.80 23.98
CA TYR A 130 16.51 1.59 23.92
C TYR A 130 17.16 1.83 25.29
N HIS A 131 16.41 1.79 26.40
CA HIS A 131 16.97 1.91 27.75
C HIS A 131 17.80 0.68 28.13
N THR A 132 17.40 -0.49 27.64
CA THR A 132 18.11 -1.76 27.93
C THR A 132 19.31 -1.97 27.03
N ASN A 133 19.27 -1.53 25.77
CA ASN A 133 20.36 -1.69 24.84
C ASN A 133 20.39 -0.56 23.78
N PRO A 134 20.99 0.60 24.09
CA PRO A 134 20.95 1.77 23.22
C PRO A 134 21.68 1.55 21.88
N LEU A 135 22.80 0.82 21.89
CA LEU A 135 23.54 0.51 20.66
C LEU A 135 22.76 -0.44 19.74
N ALA A 136 22.10 -1.46 20.30
CA ALA A 136 21.23 -2.32 19.51
C ALA A 136 20.02 -1.55 18.97
N ALA A 137 19.42 -0.67 19.78
CA ALA A 137 18.33 0.19 19.31
C ALA A 137 18.76 1.13 18.18
N ALA A 138 19.99 1.67 18.22
CA ALA A 138 20.54 2.47 17.12
C ALA A 138 20.67 1.64 15.82
N ALA A 139 21.20 0.41 15.91
CA ALA A 139 21.33 -0.48 14.76
C ALA A 139 19.95 -0.88 14.17
N GLU A 140 18.95 -1.11 15.02
CA GLU A 140 17.57 -1.39 14.61
C GLU A 140 16.94 -0.21 13.86
N ILE A 141 17.24 1.02 14.30
CA ILE A 141 16.81 2.23 13.60
C ILE A 141 17.47 2.32 12.22
N ASP A 142 18.78 2.09 12.11
CA ASP A 142 19.47 2.11 10.81
C ASP A 142 18.89 1.07 9.84
N ALA A 143 18.62 -0.14 10.33
CA ALA A 143 17.97 -1.18 9.53
C ALA A 143 16.57 -0.74 9.08
N GLY A 144 15.79 -0.11 9.97
CA GLY A 144 14.49 0.47 9.62
C GLY A 144 14.58 1.58 8.55
N LEU A 145 15.61 2.44 8.62
CA LEU A 145 15.86 3.48 7.63
C LEU A 145 16.23 2.91 6.26
N ALA A 146 17.05 1.85 6.23
CA ALA A 146 17.39 1.15 4.99
C ALA A 146 16.16 0.51 4.35
N ILE A 147 15.30 -0.16 5.15
CA ILE A 147 14.03 -0.71 4.69
C ILE A 147 13.11 0.39 4.15
N TRP A 148 13.03 1.53 4.85
CA TRP A 148 12.23 2.67 4.39
C TRP A 148 12.72 3.24 3.06
N ALA A 149 14.03 3.35 2.87
CA ALA A 149 14.60 3.83 1.61
C ALA A 149 14.18 2.93 0.42
N ILE A 150 14.19 1.61 0.62
CA ILE A 150 13.72 0.64 -0.38
C ILE A 150 12.20 0.79 -0.60
N ALA A 151 11.42 0.73 0.47
CA ALA A 151 9.97 0.80 0.41
C ALA A 151 9.46 2.10 -0.25
N SER A 152 10.06 3.24 0.07
CA SER A 152 9.68 4.53 -0.52
C SER A 152 10.03 4.63 -2.00
N ALA A 153 11.19 4.11 -2.43
CA ALA A 153 11.57 4.08 -3.84
C ALA A 153 10.64 3.15 -4.65
N GLU A 154 10.45 1.91 -4.19
CA GLU A 154 9.57 0.95 -4.84
C GLU A 154 8.11 1.41 -4.84
N GLY A 155 7.65 2.00 -3.72
CA GLY A 155 6.30 2.54 -3.57
C GLY A 155 6.02 3.67 -4.53
N LYS A 156 6.96 4.60 -4.76
CA LYS A 156 6.81 5.67 -5.76
C LYS A 156 6.66 5.12 -7.19
N LEU A 157 7.45 4.11 -7.54
CA LEU A 157 7.30 3.43 -8.84
C LEU A 157 5.95 2.73 -8.95
N LEU A 158 5.53 2.04 -7.88
CA LEU A 158 4.24 1.34 -7.84
C LEU A 158 3.06 2.30 -7.99
N VAL A 159 3.10 3.46 -7.32
CA VAL A 159 2.08 4.52 -7.46
C VAL A 159 1.94 4.94 -8.93
N LYS A 160 3.07 5.18 -9.62
CA LYS A 160 3.05 5.54 -11.04
C LYS A 160 2.39 4.45 -11.89
N ASP A 161 2.74 3.20 -11.65
CA ASP A 161 2.21 2.07 -12.43
C ASP A 161 0.71 1.84 -12.17
N LEU A 162 0.27 2.00 -10.92
CA LEU A 162 -1.15 1.93 -10.55
C LEU A 162 -1.96 3.08 -11.14
N GLN A 163 -1.41 4.30 -11.14
CA GLN A 163 -2.05 5.46 -11.77
C GLN A 163 -2.20 5.28 -13.28
N ALA A 164 -1.22 4.66 -13.93
CA ALA A 164 -1.27 4.34 -15.35
C ALA A 164 -2.36 3.30 -15.71
N LEU A 165 -2.84 2.51 -14.74
CA LEU A 165 -4.01 1.66 -14.93
C LEU A 165 -5.34 2.41 -14.78
N SER A 166 -5.35 3.45 -13.94
CA SER A 166 -6.57 4.18 -13.59
C SER A 166 -6.97 5.27 -14.59
N GLY A 167 -6.02 5.75 -15.41
CA GLY A 167 -6.24 6.71 -16.50
C GLY A 167 -6.53 6.03 -17.83
#